data_AF-X0RW01-F1
#
_entry.id   AF-X0RW01-F1
#
_cell.length_a   1.000
_cell.length_b   1.000
_cell.length_c   1.000
_cell.angle_alpha   90.00
_cell.angle_beta   90.00
_cell.angle_gamma   90.00
#
_symmetry.space_group_name_H-M   'P 1'
#
loop_
_entity.id
_entity.type
_entity.pdbx_description
1 polymer ?
#
loop_
_entity_poly.entity_id
_entity_poly.type
_entity_poly.pdbx_seq_one_letter_code
_entity_poly.pdbx_strand_id
1 'polypeptide(L)'
;MVRKKKQETFPKVINITEIRKEKQGSLVFLLKDTRKAALAIKHKTCLNCQTKKMCVNITGLCSSCYSNLTPEEKAVADKEAQHKIIEIKVTDDRWKDKTDP
;
A
#
# COMPACT_ATOMS: atom_id res chain seq x y z
N MET A 1 61.77 3.68 -14.53
CA MET A 1 60.41 3.85 -15.11
C MET A 1 59.49 2.79 -14.54
N VAL A 2 58.68 3.12 -13.53
CA VAL A 2 57.81 2.15 -12.84
C VAL A 2 56.37 2.31 -13.36
N ARG A 3 55.88 1.28 -14.06
CA ARG A 3 54.53 1.23 -14.64
C ARG A 3 53.50 1.13 -13.51
N LYS A 4 52.70 2.18 -13.29
CA LYS A 4 51.55 2.17 -12.37
C LYS A 4 50.45 1.25 -12.94
N LYS A 5 50.13 0.16 -12.24
CA LYS A 5 48.96 -0.68 -12.53
C LYS A 5 47.69 0.11 -12.16
N LYS A 6 46.83 0.36 -13.14
CA LYS A 6 45.48 0.92 -12.95
C LYS A 6 44.65 -0.11 -12.18
N GLN A 7 44.18 0.25 -10.98
CA GLN A 7 43.17 -0.54 -10.28
C GLN A 7 41.83 -0.35 -10.99
N GLU A 8 41.27 -1.43 -11.52
CA GLU A 8 39.93 -1.47 -12.08
C GLU A 8 38.92 -1.32 -10.94
N THR A 9 38.22 -0.18 -10.90
CA THR A 9 37.10 0.03 -9.99
C THR A 9 35.88 -0.65 -10.57
N PHE A 10 35.48 -1.78 -10.00
CA PHE A 10 34.22 -2.44 -10.35
C PHE A 10 33.04 -1.49 -10.14
N PRO A 11 32.07 -1.43 -11.06
CA PRO A 11 30.86 -0.66 -10.85
C PRO A 11 30.10 -1.22 -9.66
N LYS A 12 29.73 -0.34 -8.72
CA LYS A 12 28.95 -0.66 -7.52
C LYS A 12 27.64 -1.33 -7.97
N VAL A 13 27.50 -2.64 -7.78
CA VAL A 13 26.26 -3.36 -8.07
C VAL A 13 25.24 -2.94 -7.03
N ILE A 14 24.37 -2.00 -7.39
CA ILE A 14 23.35 -1.48 -6.49
C ILE A 14 22.15 -2.44 -6.53
N ASN A 15 21.85 -3.07 -5.40
CA ASN A 15 20.71 -3.97 -5.31
C ASN A 15 19.41 -3.15 -5.31
N ILE A 16 18.69 -3.16 -6.42
CA ILE A 16 17.44 -2.40 -6.61
C ILE A 16 16.41 -2.73 -5.51
N THR A 17 16.48 -3.93 -4.92
CA THR A 17 15.59 -4.32 -3.81
C THR A 17 15.91 -3.61 -2.49
N GLU A 18 17.17 -3.28 -2.23
CA GLU A 18 17.59 -2.50 -1.05
C GLU A 18 17.26 -1.02 -1.23
N ILE A 19 17.44 -0.49 -2.45
CA ILE A 19 17.00 0.88 -2.78
C ILE A 19 15.47 1.01 -2.65
N ARG A 20 14.69 -0.03 -2.96
CA ARG A 20 13.23 -0.02 -2.73
C ARG A 20 12.87 -0.09 -1.24
N LYS A 21 13.72 -0.67 -0.39
CA LYS A 21 13.57 -0.64 1.07
C LYS A 21 13.94 0.73 1.64
N GLU A 22 14.96 1.40 1.10
CA GLU A 22 15.39 2.75 1.52
C GLU A 22 14.52 3.88 0.95
N LYS A 23 13.99 3.74 -0.27
CA LYS A 23 13.05 4.70 -0.90
C LYS A 23 11.61 4.53 -0.40
N GLN A 24 11.44 4.14 0.86
CA GLN A 24 10.29 4.54 1.67
C GLN A 24 10.32 6.07 1.83
N GLY A 25 10.10 6.81 0.75
CA GLY A 25 9.51 8.14 0.87
C GLY A 25 8.20 7.92 1.60
N SER A 26 8.19 8.35 2.87
CA SER A 26 7.38 7.87 4.00
C SER A 26 6.13 7.09 3.61
N LEU A 27 5.94 5.91 4.19
CA LEU A 27 4.68 5.16 4.07
C LEU A 27 3.46 6.05 4.38
N VAL A 28 3.66 7.09 5.20
CA VAL A 28 2.80 8.25 5.41
C VAL A 28 2.28 8.90 4.11
N PHE A 29 3.12 9.15 3.10
CA PHE A 29 2.68 9.68 1.79
C PHE A 29 1.71 8.72 1.10
N LEU A 30 1.99 7.42 1.16
CA LEU A 30 1.11 6.39 0.61
C LEU A 30 -0.22 6.34 1.37
N LEU A 31 -0.18 6.44 2.70
CA LEU A 31 -1.36 6.47 3.58
C LEU A 31 -2.24 7.71 3.38
N LYS A 32 -1.62 8.85 3.05
CA LYS A 32 -2.31 10.11 2.71
C LYS A 32 -2.94 10.09 1.31
N ASP A 33 -2.53 9.18 0.44
CA ASP A 33 -3.16 9.01 -0.87
C ASP A 33 -4.50 8.26 -0.73
N THR A 34 -5.54 9.04 -0.40
CA THR A 34 -6.89 8.55 -0.16
C THR A 34 -7.47 7.81 -1.37
N ARG A 35 -7.10 8.22 -2.59
CA ARG A 35 -7.58 7.61 -3.83
C ARG A 35 -7.00 6.21 -4.01
N LYS A 36 -5.69 6.04 -3.79
CA LYS A 36 -5.06 4.72 -3.82
C LYS A 36 -5.56 3.83 -2.69
N ALA A 37 -5.77 4.37 -1.48
CA ALA A 37 -6.34 3.63 -0.37
C ALA A 37 -7.76 3.11 -0.68
N ALA A 38 -8.62 3.94 -1.31
CA ALA A 38 -9.96 3.53 -1.73
C ALA A 38 -9.93 2.42 -2.79
N LEU A 39 -9.02 2.51 -3.78
CA LEU A 39 -8.81 1.45 -4.77
C LEU A 39 -8.32 0.15 -4.13
N ALA A 40 -7.39 0.24 -3.18
CA ALA A 40 -6.88 -0.89 -2.41
C ALA A 40 -8.02 -1.61 -1.67
N ILE A 41 -8.92 -0.86 -1.01
CA ILE A 41 -10.10 -1.42 -0.33
C ILE A 41 -11.04 -2.08 -1.35
N LYS A 42 -11.40 -1.38 -2.43
CA LYS A 42 -12.30 -1.88 -3.48
C LYS A 42 -11.81 -3.19 -4.10
N HIS A 43 -10.50 -3.29 -4.38
CA HIS A 43 -9.91 -4.46 -5.02
C HIS A 43 -9.42 -5.52 -4.03
N LYS A 44 -9.59 -5.27 -2.73
CA LYS A 44 -9.06 -6.11 -1.64
C LYS A 44 -7.55 -6.36 -1.78
N THR A 45 -6.80 -5.32 -2.14
CA THR A 45 -5.36 -5.37 -2.30
C THR A 45 -4.71 -4.53 -1.21
N CYS A 46 -3.66 -5.03 -0.55
CA CYS A 46 -2.95 -4.25 0.46
C CYS A 46 -2.16 -3.11 -0.19
N LEU A 47 -2.31 -1.88 0.29
CA LEU A 47 -1.62 -0.72 -0.24
C LEU A 47 -0.09 -0.81 -0.13
N ASN A 48 0.42 -1.40 0.96
CA ASN A 48 1.85 -1.54 1.23
C ASN A 48 2.48 -2.71 0.46
N CYS A 49 2.04 -3.95 0.73
CA CYS A 49 2.65 -5.14 0.13
C CYS A 49 2.05 -5.54 -1.23
N GLN A 50 1.02 -4.82 -1.71
CA GLN A 50 0.38 -5.01 -3.02
C GLN A 50 -0.16 -6.42 -3.28
N THR A 51 -0.31 -7.22 -2.24
CA THR A 51 -0.89 -8.57 -2.33
C THR A 51 -2.39 -8.52 -2.13
N LYS A 52 -3.12 -9.32 -2.91
CA LYS A 52 -4.56 -9.51 -2.75
C LYS A 52 -4.86 -10.27 -1.46
N LYS A 53 -5.86 -9.82 -0.72
CA LYS A 53 -6.28 -10.37 0.57
C LYS A 53 -7.77 -10.63 0.59
N MET A 54 -8.21 -11.42 1.57
CA MET A 54 -9.63 -11.67 1.85
C MET A 54 -10.34 -10.38 2.30
N CYS A 55 -9.66 -9.63 3.17
CA CYS A 55 -10.10 -8.36 3.71
C CYS A 55 -8.92 -7.37 3.80
N VAL A 56 -9.26 -6.09 3.71
CA VAL A 56 -8.34 -4.97 3.86
C VAL A 56 -9.04 -3.99 4.79
N ASN A 57 -8.29 -3.40 5.72
CA ASN A 57 -8.76 -2.37 6.65
C ASN A 57 -9.26 -1.13 5.85
N ILE A 58 -10.14 -0.31 6.45
CA ILE A 58 -10.47 1.05 5.97
C ILE A 58 -9.24 1.96 5.71
N THR A 59 -8.07 1.64 6.28
CA THR A 59 -6.78 2.27 5.97
C THR A 59 -6.19 1.84 4.62
N GLY A 60 -6.75 0.82 3.96
CA GLY A 60 -6.19 0.23 2.74
C GLY A 60 -5.06 -0.78 3.00
N LEU A 61 -4.78 -1.14 4.25
CA LEU A 61 -3.73 -2.09 4.62
C LEU A 61 -4.28 -3.46 5.06
N CYS A 62 -3.50 -4.52 4.85
CA CYS A 62 -3.76 -5.81 5.46
C CYS A 62 -3.36 -5.82 6.94
N SER A 63 -3.87 -6.78 7.72
CA SER A 63 -3.59 -6.88 9.16
C SER A 63 -2.10 -6.86 9.47
N SER A 64 -1.31 -7.70 8.79
CA SER A 64 0.15 -7.77 8.99
C SER A 64 0.86 -6.46 8.66
N CYS A 65 0.54 -5.80 7.55
CA CYS A 65 1.17 -4.53 7.19
C CYS A 65 0.76 -3.38 8.13
N TYR A 66 -0.46 -3.42 8.65
CA TYR A 66 -0.94 -2.43 9.61
C TYR A 66 -0.31 -2.63 11.00
N SER A 67 -0.11 -3.88 11.43
CA SER A 67 0.59 -4.20 12.68
C SER A 67 2.07 -3.81 12.67
N ASN A 68 2.70 -3.76 11.50
CA ASN A 68 4.11 -3.40 11.33
C ASN A 68 4.35 -1.89 11.19
N LEU A 69 3.31 -1.05 11.32
CA LEU A 69 3.46 0.40 11.26
C LEU A 69 4.14 0.94 12.51
N THR A 70 4.93 1.99 12.33
CA THR A 70 5.38 2.82 13.46
C THR A 70 4.18 3.56 14.08
N PRO A 71 4.27 4.01 15.35
CA PRO A 71 3.19 4.77 15.99
C PRO A 71 2.77 6.02 15.21
N GLU A 72 3.73 6.73 14.60
CA GLU A 72 3.46 7.92 13.79
C GLU A 72 2.69 7.59 12.50
N GLU A 73 3.10 6.55 11.78
CA GLU A 73 2.42 6.09 10.57
C GLU A 73 1.01 5.59 10.88
N LYS A 74 0.85 4.88 12.01
CA LYS A 74 -0.45 4.40 12.47
C LYS A 74 -1.39 5.56 12.78
N ALA A 75 -0.91 6.60 13.46
CA ALA A 75 -1.69 7.80 13.72
C ALA A 75 -2.17 8.48 12.42
N VAL A 76 -1.32 8.56 11.40
CA VAL A 76 -1.72 9.09 10.08
C VAL A 76 -2.74 8.17 9.42
N ALA A 77 -2.48 6.85 9.40
CA ALA A 77 -3.40 5.88 8.81
C ALA A 77 -4.80 5.98 9.41
N ASP A 78 -4.88 6.05 10.75
CA ASP A 78 -6.12 6.10 11.49
C ASP A 78 -6.85 7.43 11.27
N LYS A 79 -6.12 8.56 11.26
CA LYS A 79 -6.70 9.87 10.95
C LYS A 79 -7.28 9.91 9.53
N GLU A 80 -6.53 9.41 8.54
CA GLU A 80 -7.01 9.33 7.16
C GLU A 80 -8.17 8.36 7.02
N ALA A 81 -8.23 7.29 7.82
CA ALA A 81 -9.36 6.36 7.81
C ALA A 81 -10.66 6.97 8.35
N GLN A 82 -10.59 7.86 9.33
CA GLN A 82 -11.77 8.56 9.87
C GLN A 82 -12.48 9.42 8.82
N HIS A 83 -11.76 9.92 7.83
CA HIS A 83 -12.32 10.72 6.74
C HIS A 83 -12.96 9.87 5.61
N LYS A 84 -12.98 8.54 5.73
CA LYS A 84 -13.53 7.64 4.72
C LYS A 84 -14.91 7.14 5.12
N ILE A 85 -15.83 7.15 4.16
CA ILE A 85 -17.17 6.55 4.30
C ILE A 85 -17.18 5.26 3.47
N ILE A 86 -17.51 4.13 4.10
CA ILE A 86 -17.69 2.84 3.42
C ILE A 86 -19.19 2.60 3.27
N GLU A 87 -19.69 2.65 2.03
CA GLU A 87 -21.04 2.21 1.71
C GLU A 87 -21.03 0.72 1.30
N ILE A 88 -21.68 -0.12 2.09
CA ILE A 88 -21.90 -1.53 1.75
C ILE A 88 -23.27 -1.65 1.09
N LYS A 89 -23.27 -1.84 -0.23
CA LYS A 89 -24.49 -2.17 -0.98
C LYS A 89 -24.65 -3.69 -0.99
N VAL A 90 -25.62 -4.18 -0.23
CA VAL A 90 -26.07 -5.57 -0.29
C VAL A 90 -27.20 -5.63 -1.31
N THR A 91 -26.99 -6.41 -2.36
CA THR A 91 -28.00 -6.68 -3.37
C THR A 91 -28.39 -8.14 -3.27
N ASP A 92 -29.66 -8.41 -3.02
CA ASP A 92 -30.22 -9.77 -3.11
C ASP A 92 -30.70 -9.98 -4.54
N ASP A 93 -30.03 -10.87 -5.26
CA ASP A 93 -30.35 -11.21 -6.64
C ASP A 93 -31.65 -12.00 -6.77
N ARG A 94 -32.21 -12.53 -5.67
CA ARG A 94 -33.54 -13.14 -5.62
C ARG A 94 -34.67 -12.11 -5.66
N TRP A 95 -34.37 -10.83 -5.43
CA TRP A 95 -35.34 -9.73 -5.43
C TRP A 95 -35.40 -8.97 -6.76
N LYS A 96 -34.71 -9.44 -7.80
CA LYS A 96 -34.68 -8.79 -9.11
C LYS A 96 -35.97 -8.90 -9.93
N ASP A 97 -36.93 -9.71 -9.50
CA ASP A 97 -38.22 -9.84 -10.16
C ASP A 97 -39.34 -9.38 -9.24
N LYS A 98 -39.66 -8.09 -9.31
CA LYS A 98 -41.01 -7.50 -9.23
C LYS A 98 -40.87 -5.98 -9.19
N THR A 99 -41.58 -5.32 -10.10
CA THR A 99 -41.82 -3.87 -10.18
C THR A 99 -40.68 -2.99 -10.68
N ASP A 100 -40.50 -2.97 -12.00
CA ASP A 100 -40.43 -1.71 -12.73
C ASP A 100 -41.73 -1.62 -13.58
N PRO A 101 -42.57 -0.57 -13.45
CA PRO A 101 -43.69 -0.30 -14.37
C PRO A 101 -43.23 0.16 -15.75
#